data_AF-A0A7J6SZ30-F1
#
_entry.id   AF-A0A7J6SZ30-F1
#
_cell.length_a   1.000
_cell.length_b   1.000
_cell.length_c   1.000
_cell.angle_alpha   90.00
_cell.angle_beta   90.00
_cell.angle_gamma   90.00
#
_symmetry.space_group_name_H-M   'P 1'
#
loop_
_entity.id
_entity.type
_entity.pdbx_description
1 polymer ?
#
loop_
_entity_poly.entity_id
_entity_poly.type
_entity_poly.pdbx_seq_one_letter_code
_entity_poly.pdbx_strand_id
1 'polypeptide(L)'
;VELYGVRVKHEPEQELALMAWCLLSAFSTRGLWCLLIIIYSVDIAVTTHLKSNNLLPARTLVCLCISRVILTPLAFLAAYSVWKRRVDKLRRFEDDQLLLPLTGSEDLSIERDRLRAIAAEKRQTGKIVNAVQAAAFVVQTISAVMTGVEAVQLERFESPIDVVLLCSIIFWSNIEYFLGKDIFDGECSDPGELLVGIHLHPVFFMTEMKCHSCDVCMERIEDDGYRCKTCDFDVCLRCHARHRRERPPAAAAVDTTSSGGFSLGQFFCRSIHLALEFWPTLLAAMLCMLACQATVLAAPNLQGKIFDSIIRWDRQLFTRTVYVYLCVNLVQGLLAAVQSLTLNLVARRIRATVWRKLYTSVIGQDISFFDATHTGNLTSRLTNDAAAMTNPCRTILNNLVANALLLLGGAIMCFATNWRLGVLAATSMIPISYAYRLYAHWSRQVYSTIYQAMGDANSVATESFSNIRTVRAFGAEKTEIANYNEAVEVGLQAGVRSAVVGAGVYGYAKYIDLGTTVLILCCIGI
;
A
#
# COMPACT_ATOMS: atom_id res chain seq x y z
N VAL A 1 -6.97 40.92 -18.20
CA VAL A 1 -8.42 41.19 -18.38
C VAL A 1 -8.70 42.66 -18.75
N GLU A 2 -7.73 43.59 -18.74
CA GLU A 2 -8.01 44.98 -19.23
C GLU A 2 -8.00 45.19 -20.75
N LEU A 3 -7.75 44.15 -21.57
CA LEU A 3 -7.74 44.29 -23.05
C LEU A 3 -9.00 43.79 -23.76
N TYR A 4 -9.95 43.17 -23.05
CA TYR A 4 -11.18 42.68 -23.66
C TYR A 4 -12.36 43.14 -22.82
N GLY A 5 -13.01 44.21 -23.24
CA GLY A 5 -14.18 44.83 -22.61
C GLY A 5 -15.44 43.95 -22.61
N VAL A 6 -15.34 42.73 -22.10
CA VAL A 6 -16.47 41.85 -21.82
C VAL A 6 -16.79 41.97 -20.33
N ARG A 7 -17.90 42.63 -20.04
CA ARG A 7 -18.42 42.81 -18.68
C ARG A 7 -19.10 41.51 -18.22
N VAL A 8 -18.33 40.48 -17.91
CA VAL A 8 -18.82 39.37 -17.08
C VAL A 8 -18.76 39.84 -15.63
N LYS A 9 -19.86 39.74 -14.89
CA LYS A 9 -19.85 39.86 -13.43
C LYS A 9 -19.06 38.68 -12.86
N HIS A 10 -17.74 38.73 -12.94
CA HIS A 10 -16.85 37.90 -12.15
C HIS A 10 -16.61 38.65 -10.85
N GLU A 11 -17.16 38.14 -9.74
CA GLU A 11 -16.66 38.48 -8.42
C GLU A 11 -15.45 37.55 -8.15
N PRO A 12 -14.20 38.03 -8.28
CA PRO A 12 -13.01 37.23 -7.96
C PRO A 12 -12.99 36.84 -6.47
N GLU A 13 -13.74 37.55 -5.63
CA GLU A 13 -13.97 37.21 -4.23
C GLU A 13 -14.70 35.88 -4.07
N GLN A 14 -15.56 35.47 -5.00
CA GLN A 14 -16.29 34.20 -4.88
C GLN A 14 -15.44 33.00 -5.25
N GLU A 15 -14.57 33.06 -6.26
CA GLU A 15 -13.65 31.96 -6.60
C GLU A 15 -12.50 31.84 -5.61
N LEU A 16 -11.95 32.98 -5.17
CA LEU A 16 -10.94 32.98 -4.11
C LEU A 16 -11.55 32.52 -2.78
N ALA A 17 -12.80 32.89 -2.48
CA ALA A 17 -13.52 32.36 -1.32
C ALA A 17 -13.89 30.89 -1.49
N LEU A 18 -14.25 30.40 -2.68
CA LEU A 18 -14.56 28.98 -2.90
C LEU A 18 -13.30 28.13 -2.81
N MET A 19 -12.17 28.55 -3.41
CA MET A 19 -10.87 27.90 -3.27
C MET A 19 -10.38 28.00 -1.82
N ALA A 20 -10.42 29.18 -1.19
CA ALA A 20 -10.04 29.33 0.22
C ALA A 20 -10.96 28.52 1.13
N TRP A 21 -12.24 28.35 0.82
CA TRP A 21 -13.20 27.55 1.60
C TRP A 21 -13.08 26.06 1.31
N CYS A 22 -12.71 25.63 0.10
CA CYS A 22 -12.30 24.26 -0.21
C CYS A 22 -10.98 23.91 0.51
N LEU A 23 -10.04 24.84 0.57
CA LEU A 23 -8.78 24.70 1.30
C LEU A 23 -8.98 24.73 2.81
N LEU A 24 -9.80 25.65 3.34
CA LEU A 24 -10.19 25.73 4.75
C LEU A 24 -11.09 24.57 5.18
N SER A 25 -11.95 24.02 4.31
CA SER A 25 -12.78 22.85 4.60
C SER A 25 -12.00 21.54 4.49
N ALA A 26 -11.01 21.46 3.58
CA ALA A 26 -10.01 20.41 3.56
C ALA A 26 -9.10 20.50 4.79
N PHE A 27 -8.68 21.69 5.23
CA PHE A 27 -7.94 21.87 6.48
C PHE A 27 -8.82 21.56 7.70
N SER A 28 -10.10 21.91 7.64
CA SER A 28 -11.09 21.70 8.69
C SER A 28 -11.31 20.22 8.96
N THR A 29 -11.55 19.37 7.96
CA THR A 29 -11.77 17.94 8.21
C THR A 29 -10.49 17.15 8.45
N ARG A 30 -9.40 17.48 7.74
CA ARG A 30 -8.09 16.81 7.89
C ARG A 30 -7.43 17.15 9.23
N GLY A 31 -7.48 18.42 9.62
CA GLY A 31 -7.01 18.93 10.90
C GLY A 31 -7.88 18.46 12.05
N LEU A 32 -9.22 18.51 11.92
CA LEU A 32 -10.11 18.01 12.98
C LEU A 32 -9.82 16.54 13.29
N TRP A 33 -9.68 15.69 12.27
CA TRP A 33 -9.52 14.26 12.53
C TRP A 33 -8.19 13.95 13.22
N CYS A 34 -7.08 14.55 12.74
CA CYS A 34 -5.78 14.42 13.42
C CYS A 34 -5.82 15.00 14.85
N LEU A 35 -6.48 16.14 15.05
CA LEU A 35 -6.69 16.74 16.37
C LEU A 35 -7.53 15.84 17.28
N LEU A 36 -8.60 15.24 16.77
CA LEU A 36 -9.45 14.32 17.51
C LEU A 36 -8.64 13.09 17.94
N ILE A 37 -7.86 12.49 17.04
CA ILE A 37 -6.96 11.37 17.38
C ILE A 37 -6.00 11.79 18.50
N ILE A 38 -5.38 12.96 18.38
CA ILE A 38 -4.46 13.49 19.39
C ILE A 38 -5.16 13.68 20.73
N ILE A 39 -6.28 14.41 20.75
CA ILE A 39 -7.05 14.73 21.97
C ILE A 39 -7.47 13.44 22.68
N TYR A 40 -8.06 12.50 21.94
CA TYR A 40 -8.51 11.25 22.54
C TYR A 40 -7.34 10.34 22.95
N SER A 41 -6.20 10.35 22.25
CA SER A 41 -5.02 9.58 22.66
C SER A 41 -4.42 10.14 23.96
N VAL A 42 -4.41 11.46 24.12
CA VAL A 42 -4.03 12.11 25.38
C VAL A 42 -5.03 11.79 26.48
N ASP A 43 -6.33 11.83 26.19
CA ASP A 43 -7.39 11.49 27.16
C ASP A 43 -7.27 10.05 27.69
N ILE A 44 -6.94 9.07 26.83
CA ILE A 44 -6.69 7.68 27.27
C ILE A 44 -5.46 7.58 28.16
N ALA A 45 -4.35 8.22 27.78
CA ALA A 45 -3.15 8.20 28.60
C ALA A 45 -3.42 8.84 29.98
N VAL A 46 -4.09 9.99 30.02
CA VAL A 46 -4.45 10.69 31.26
C VAL A 46 -5.40 9.85 32.13
N THR A 47 -6.43 9.24 31.54
CA THR A 47 -7.40 8.43 32.28
C THR A 47 -6.79 7.13 32.80
N THR A 48 -5.89 6.50 32.04
CA THR A 48 -5.12 5.33 32.49
C THR A 48 -4.19 5.71 33.64
N HIS A 49 -3.53 6.87 33.56
CA HIS A 49 -2.65 7.39 34.60
C HIS A 49 -3.41 7.69 35.90
N LEU A 50 -4.53 8.39 35.80
CA LEU A 50 -5.41 8.68 36.93
C LEU A 50 -5.96 7.40 37.57
N LYS A 51 -6.24 6.37 36.76
CA LYS A 51 -6.68 5.07 37.26
C LYS A 51 -5.55 4.30 37.96
N SER A 52 -4.34 4.32 37.42
CA SER A 52 -3.14 3.74 38.03
C SER A 52 -2.91 4.32 39.43
N ASN A 53 -3.15 5.63 39.60
CA ASN A 53 -3.07 6.33 40.89
C ASN A 53 -4.32 6.17 41.78
N ASN A 54 -5.25 5.26 41.47
CA ASN A 54 -6.49 5.00 42.21
C ASN A 54 -7.44 6.21 42.38
N LEU A 55 -7.36 7.23 41.52
CA LEU A 55 -8.17 8.46 41.61
C LEU A 55 -9.54 8.35 40.92
N LEU A 56 -9.77 7.32 40.10
CA LEU A 56 -11.01 7.14 39.31
C LEU A 56 -11.70 5.78 39.57
N PRO A 57 -13.04 5.75 39.64
CA PRO A 57 -13.78 4.49 39.73
C PRO A 57 -13.65 3.66 38.45
N ALA A 58 -13.67 2.33 38.57
CA ALA A 58 -13.43 1.40 37.46
C ALA A 58 -14.42 1.57 36.29
N ARG A 59 -15.66 1.96 36.58
CA ARG A 59 -16.73 2.17 35.60
C ARG A 59 -16.47 3.33 34.63
N THR A 60 -15.70 4.34 35.04
CA THR A 60 -15.41 5.52 34.21
C THR A 60 -14.48 5.15 33.05
N LEU A 61 -13.49 4.29 33.32
CA LEU A 61 -12.60 3.75 32.30
C LEU A 61 -13.41 3.02 31.22
N VAL A 62 -14.31 2.12 31.63
CA VAL A 62 -15.18 1.33 30.73
C VAL A 62 -16.06 2.21 29.84
N CYS A 63 -16.69 3.25 30.38
CA CYS A 63 -17.50 4.18 29.59
C CYS A 63 -16.67 4.95 28.54
N LEU A 64 -15.45 5.36 28.89
CA LEU A 64 -14.49 5.99 27.97
C LEU A 64 -13.96 4.99 26.92
N CYS A 65 -13.76 3.73 27.30
CA CYS A 65 -13.35 2.66 26.39
C CYS A 65 -14.44 2.35 25.34
N ILE A 66 -15.69 2.24 25.79
CA ILE A 66 -16.86 1.96 24.94
C ILE A 66 -17.14 3.15 24.00
N SER A 67 -16.99 4.39 24.47
CA SER A 67 -17.16 5.56 23.62
C SER A 67 -16.12 5.61 22.48
N ARG A 68 -14.89 5.15 22.73
CA ARG A 68 -13.81 5.11 21.73
C ARG A 68 -13.85 3.91 20.78
N VAL A 69 -14.31 2.74 21.22
CA VAL A 69 -14.42 1.56 20.32
C VAL A 69 -15.65 1.67 19.40
N ILE A 70 -16.72 2.35 19.84
CA ILE A 70 -18.01 2.38 19.13
C ILE A 70 -18.37 3.78 18.64
N LEU A 71 -18.38 4.80 19.52
CA LEU A 71 -18.85 6.13 19.13
C LEU A 71 -17.87 6.88 18.24
N THR A 72 -16.55 6.80 18.44
CA THR A 72 -15.61 7.56 17.59
C THR A 72 -15.54 7.05 16.15
N PRO A 73 -15.50 5.73 15.85
CA PRO A 73 -15.55 5.26 14.48
C PRO A 73 -16.90 5.57 13.81
N LEU A 74 -18.02 5.46 14.56
CA LEU A 74 -19.35 5.79 14.03
C LEU A 74 -19.50 7.30 13.76
N ALA A 75 -19.04 8.15 14.68
CA ALA A 75 -19.05 9.60 14.51
C ALA A 75 -18.15 10.02 13.34
N PHE A 76 -17.00 9.38 13.17
CA PHE A 76 -16.13 9.59 12.03
C PHE A 76 -16.79 9.16 10.72
N LEU A 77 -17.34 7.94 10.65
CA LEU A 77 -18.04 7.46 9.45
C LEU A 77 -19.24 8.36 9.10
N ALA A 78 -19.97 8.85 10.10
CA ALA A 78 -21.06 9.80 9.90
C ALA A 78 -20.54 11.14 9.36
N ALA A 79 -19.54 11.75 10.01
CA ALA A 79 -18.93 13.01 9.59
C ALA A 79 -18.28 12.89 8.19
N TYR A 80 -17.58 11.80 7.92
CA TYR A 80 -17.02 11.46 6.63
C TYR A 80 -18.11 11.31 5.57
N SER A 81 -19.22 10.63 5.86
CA SER A 81 -20.31 10.45 4.89
C SER A 81 -21.00 11.77 4.54
N VAL A 82 -21.08 12.72 5.49
CA VAL A 82 -21.64 14.06 5.28
C VAL A 82 -20.67 14.92 4.49
N TRP A 83 -19.38 14.90 4.86
CA TRP A 83 -18.33 15.62 4.13
C TRP A 83 -18.19 15.11 2.70
N LYS A 84 -18.12 13.79 2.50
CA LYS A 84 -18.02 13.15 1.18
C LYS A 84 -19.18 13.53 0.28
N ARG A 85 -20.43 13.46 0.79
CA ARG A 85 -21.61 13.91 0.05
C ARG A 85 -21.52 15.38 -0.36
N ARG A 86 -20.88 16.22 0.44
CA ARG A 86 -20.71 17.65 0.18
C ARG A 86 -19.61 17.92 -0.84
N VAL A 87 -18.49 17.21 -0.76
CA VAL A 87 -17.37 17.29 -1.73
C VAL A 87 -17.78 16.74 -3.09
N ASP A 88 -18.45 15.59 -3.14
CA ASP A 88 -18.96 14.99 -4.39
C ASP A 88 -20.03 15.87 -5.07
N LYS A 89 -20.71 16.72 -4.30
CA LYS A 89 -21.66 17.70 -4.84
C LYS A 89 -20.91 18.89 -5.44
N LEU A 90 -19.85 19.36 -4.80
CA LEU A 90 -19.02 20.47 -5.29
C LEU A 90 -18.17 20.07 -6.51
N ARG A 91 -17.56 18.87 -6.53
CA ARG A 91 -16.84 18.36 -7.70
C ARG A 91 -17.71 18.32 -8.96
N ARG A 92 -18.98 17.91 -8.83
CA ARG A 92 -19.95 17.93 -9.94
C ARG A 92 -20.25 19.35 -10.45
N PHE A 93 -20.30 20.34 -9.56
CA PHE A 93 -20.46 21.75 -9.95
C PHE A 93 -19.23 22.31 -10.69
N GLU A 94 -18.03 21.85 -10.32
CA GLU A 94 -16.76 22.27 -10.92
C GLU A 94 -16.56 21.65 -12.31
N ASP A 95 -16.91 20.36 -12.49
CA ASP A 95 -16.92 19.67 -13.78
C ASP A 95 -17.91 20.30 -14.77
N ASP A 96 -19.04 20.84 -14.29
CA ASP A 96 -20.05 21.54 -15.10
C ASP A 96 -19.61 22.97 -15.51
N GLN A 97 -18.71 23.62 -14.77
CA GLN A 97 -18.25 25.00 -15.03
C GLN A 97 -16.95 25.09 -15.84
N LEU A 98 -16.13 24.04 -15.91
CA LEU A 98 -14.80 24.06 -16.58
C LEU A 98 -14.83 23.95 -18.13
N LEU A 99 -15.99 24.16 -18.76
CA LEU A 99 -16.21 24.07 -20.22
C LEU A 99 -15.85 25.35 -20.99
N LEU A 100 -14.70 25.98 -20.69
CA LEU A 100 -14.21 27.12 -21.48
C LEU A 100 -13.11 26.67 -22.48
N PRO A 101 -13.30 26.86 -23.79
CA PRO A 101 -12.32 26.46 -24.80
C PRO A 101 -11.08 27.36 -24.76
N LEU A 102 -9.90 26.77 -24.59
CA LEU A 102 -8.60 27.46 -24.65
C LEU A 102 -8.22 27.72 -26.12
N THR A 103 -8.13 28.98 -26.54
CA THR A 103 -7.95 29.45 -27.92
C THR A 103 -6.63 30.21 -28.13
N GLY A 104 -5.48 29.55 -28.01
CA GLY A 104 -4.19 30.18 -28.38
C GLY A 104 -2.93 29.41 -27.94
N SER A 105 -1.75 29.81 -28.44
CA SER A 105 -0.44 29.38 -27.94
C SER A 105 -0.03 30.09 -26.65
N GLU A 106 -0.45 31.34 -26.47
CA GLU A 106 -0.31 32.10 -25.20
C GLU A 106 -1.15 31.48 -24.08
N ASP A 107 -2.31 30.91 -24.42
CA ASP A 107 -3.18 30.19 -23.48
C ASP A 107 -2.52 28.93 -22.91
N LEU A 108 -1.61 28.29 -23.67
CA LEU A 108 -0.92 27.07 -23.22
C LEU A 108 0.15 27.36 -22.17
N SER A 109 0.82 28.52 -22.26
CA SER A 109 1.75 28.99 -21.23
C SER A 109 1.01 29.41 -19.96
N ILE A 110 -0.12 30.12 -20.09
CA ILE A 110 -0.94 30.54 -18.95
C ILE A 110 -1.52 29.32 -18.23
N GLU A 111 -2.01 28.32 -18.97
CA GLU A 111 -2.51 27.07 -18.40
C GLU A 111 -1.39 26.27 -17.72
N ARG A 112 -0.19 26.23 -18.31
CA ARG A 112 0.97 25.61 -17.67
C ARG A 112 1.31 26.29 -16.34
N ASP A 113 1.32 27.62 -16.30
CA ASP A 113 1.61 28.36 -15.06
C ASP A 113 0.52 28.17 -14.00
N ARG A 114 -0.75 28.10 -14.40
CA ARG A 114 -1.87 27.73 -13.51
C ARG A 114 -1.69 26.32 -12.95
N LEU A 115 -1.41 25.33 -13.79
CA LEU A 115 -1.19 23.94 -13.37
C LEU A 115 0.03 23.80 -12.47
N ARG A 116 1.10 24.55 -12.74
CA ARG A 116 2.29 24.64 -11.86
C ARG A 116 1.95 25.27 -10.52
N ALA A 117 1.16 26.34 -10.48
CA ALA A 117 0.71 26.97 -9.23
C ALA A 117 -0.13 25.99 -8.39
N ILE A 118 -1.10 25.31 -9.03
CA ILE A 118 -1.92 24.27 -8.38
C ILE A 118 -1.04 23.11 -7.89
N ALA A 119 -0.08 22.64 -8.68
CA ALA A 119 0.83 21.57 -8.30
C ALA A 119 1.77 21.97 -7.14
N ALA A 120 2.29 23.20 -7.16
CA ALA A 120 3.14 23.75 -6.10
C ALA A 120 2.36 23.89 -4.78
N GLU A 121 1.13 24.41 -4.85
CA GLU A 121 0.23 24.50 -3.70
C GLU A 121 -0.11 23.12 -3.15
N LYS A 122 -0.51 22.16 -4.00
CA LYS A 122 -0.74 20.76 -3.59
C LYS A 122 0.50 20.13 -2.94
N ARG A 123 1.70 20.40 -3.47
CA ARG A 123 2.97 19.91 -2.89
C ARG A 123 3.19 20.51 -1.49
N GLN A 124 2.87 21.79 -1.30
CA GLN A 124 2.96 22.46 0.00
C GLN A 124 1.91 21.92 0.99
N THR A 125 0.65 21.79 0.57
CA THR A 125 -0.40 21.19 1.39
C THR A 125 -0.06 19.74 1.76
N GLY A 126 0.48 18.96 0.82
CA GLY A 126 0.93 17.59 1.06
C GLY A 126 2.06 17.50 2.09
N LYS A 127 3.03 18.43 2.06
CA LYS A 127 4.08 18.52 3.09
C LYS A 127 3.49 18.82 4.48
N ILE A 128 2.58 19.80 4.58
CA ILE A 128 1.93 20.15 5.84
C ILE A 128 1.12 18.98 6.38
N VAL A 129 0.34 18.32 5.52
CA VAL A 129 -0.43 17.12 5.85
C VAL A 129 0.48 16.01 6.38
N ASN A 130 1.57 15.70 5.68
CA ASN A 130 2.50 14.65 6.08
C ASN A 130 3.18 15.00 7.42
N ALA A 131 3.49 16.28 7.66
CA ALA A 131 4.02 16.76 8.92
C ALA A 131 3.01 16.61 10.08
N VAL A 132 1.74 16.97 9.86
CA VAL A 132 0.67 16.79 10.85
C VAL A 132 0.42 15.30 11.12
N GLN A 133 0.42 14.45 10.09
CA GLN A 133 0.29 12.99 10.24
C GLN A 133 1.47 12.39 11.02
N ALA A 134 2.69 12.86 10.77
CA ALA A 134 3.88 12.45 11.51
C ALA A 134 3.80 12.88 12.98
N ALA A 135 3.34 14.11 13.25
CA ALA A 135 3.14 14.59 14.62
C ALA A 135 2.06 13.78 15.35
N ALA A 136 0.92 13.52 14.71
CA ALA A 136 -0.15 12.68 15.25
C ALA A 136 0.34 11.25 15.55
N PHE A 137 1.14 10.68 14.66
CA PHE A 137 1.78 9.37 14.85
C PHE A 137 2.73 9.35 16.05
N VAL A 138 3.57 10.36 16.23
CA VAL A 138 4.48 10.45 17.38
C VAL A 138 3.68 10.53 18.68
N VAL A 139 2.67 11.40 18.75
CA VAL A 139 1.80 11.54 19.93
C VAL A 139 1.07 10.24 20.23
N GLN A 140 0.52 9.57 19.22
CA GLN A 140 -0.17 8.30 19.38
C GLN A 140 0.78 7.19 19.85
N THR A 141 2.01 7.14 19.33
CA THR A 141 3.01 6.15 19.75
C THR A 141 3.41 6.37 21.20
N ILE A 142 3.66 7.62 21.62
CA ILE A 142 3.99 7.96 23.01
C ILE A 142 2.83 7.59 23.93
N SER A 143 1.60 7.99 23.59
CA SER A 143 0.40 7.66 24.36
C SER A 143 0.20 6.15 24.49
N ALA A 144 0.39 5.39 23.39
CA ALA A 144 0.27 3.93 23.41
C ALA A 144 1.31 3.29 24.33
N VAL A 145 2.58 3.72 24.26
CA VAL A 145 3.65 3.21 25.14
C VAL A 145 3.37 3.54 26.60
N MET A 146 2.97 4.78 26.92
CA MET A 146 2.60 5.17 28.28
C MET A 146 1.44 4.32 28.81
N THR A 147 0.38 4.18 28.03
CA THR A 147 -0.78 3.35 28.37
C THR A 147 -0.36 1.90 28.59
N GLY A 148 0.55 1.36 27.75
CA GLY A 148 1.08 0.01 27.88
C GLY A 148 1.89 -0.18 29.17
N VAL A 149 2.75 0.75 29.55
CA VAL A 149 3.54 0.70 30.79
C VAL A 149 2.64 0.77 32.02
N GLU A 150 1.69 1.71 32.03
CA GLU A 150 0.75 1.88 33.14
C GLU A 150 -0.20 0.68 33.26
N ALA A 151 -0.58 0.05 32.14
CA ALA A 151 -1.39 -1.16 32.15
C ALA A 151 -0.73 -2.32 32.90
N VAL A 152 0.61 -2.39 32.92
CA VAL A 152 1.35 -3.40 33.70
C VAL A 152 1.25 -3.13 35.20
N GLN A 153 1.22 -1.86 35.61
CA GLN A 153 1.17 -1.42 37.01
C GLN A 153 -0.23 -1.50 37.64
N LEU A 154 -1.27 -1.78 36.84
CA LEU A 154 -2.65 -1.91 37.35
C LEU A 154 -2.85 -3.20 38.16
N GLU A 155 -2.84 -3.07 39.50
CA GLU A 155 -2.95 -4.20 40.43
C GLU A 155 -4.36 -4.83 40.53
N ARG A 156 -5.44 -4.10 40.24
CA ARG A 156 -6.84 -4.61 40.36
C ARG A 156 -7.74 -4.25 39.18
N PHE A 157 -8.23 -5.28 38.49
CA PHE A 157 -9.42 -5.19 37.65
C PHE A 157 -10.58 -5.90 38.36
N GLU A 158 -11.73 -5.23 38.43
CA GLU A 158 -12.93 -5.78 39.09
C GLU A 158 -13.64 -6.80 38.19
N SER A 159 -13.45 -6.74 36.86
CA SER A 159 -14.06 -7.67 35.91
C SER A 159 -13.12 -8.09 34.76
N PRO A 160 -13.28 -9.31 34.20
CA PRO A 160 -12.52 -9.75 33.02
C PRO A 160 -12.88 -8.95 31.74
N ILE A 161 -14.01 -8.25 31.75
CA ILE A 161 -14.47 -7.38 30.65
C ILE A 161 -13.54 -6.17 30.51
N ASP A 162 -13.06 -5.64 31.64
CA ASP A 162 -12.18 -4.46 31.67
C ASP A 162 -10.82 -4.74 30.98
N VAL A 163 -10.31 -5.97 31.15
CA VAL A 163 -9.08 -6.44 30.49
C VAL A 163 -9.25 -6.51 28.98
N VAL A 164 -10.36 -7.10 28.53
CA VAL A 164 -10.67 -7.22 27.09
C VAL A 164 -10.83 -5.85 26.45
N LEU A 165 -11.50 -4.92 27.13
CA LEU A 165 -11.68 -3.55 26.66
C LEU A 165 -10.33 -2.83 26.53
N LEU A 166 -9.47 -2.88 27.54
CA LEU A 166 -8.15 -2.23 27.50
C LEU A 166 -7.26 -2.77 26.37
N CYS A 167 -7.24 -4.11 26.18
CA CYS A 167 -6.52 -4.73 25.08
C CYS A 167 -7.08 -4.32 23.71
N SER A 168 -8.41 -4.27 23.61
CA SER A 168 -9.08 -3.88 22.38
C SER A 168 -8.81 -2.42 22.00
N ILE A 169 -8.61 -1.53 22.96
CA ILE A 169 -8.34 -0.10 22.70
C ILE A 169 -7.03 0.12 21.97
N ILE A 170 -5.93 -0.51 22.42
CA ILE A 170 -4.64 -0.36 21.72
C ILE A 170 -4.77 -0.94 20.33
N PHE A 171 -5.40 -2.10 20.19
CA PHE A 171 -5.65 -2.71 18.89
C PHE A 171 -6.49 -1.83 17.95
N TRP A 172 -7.60 -1.27 18.44
CA TRP A 172 -8.48 -0.38 17.68
C TRP A 172 -7.85 0.99 17.40
N SER A 173 -7.07 1.55 18.32
CA SER A 173 -6.29 2.78 18.11
C SER A 173 -5.32 2.60 16.94
N ASN A 174 -4.64 1.45 16.88
CA ASN A 174 -3.74 1.11 15.79
C ASN A 174 -4.49 1.00 14.46
N ILE A 175 -5.63 0.30 14.46
CA ILE A 175 -6.48 0.15 13.28
C ILE A 175 -7.09 1.48 12.83
N GLU A 176 -7.55 2.33 13.75
CA GLU A 176 -8.18 3.63 13.46
C GLU A 176 -7.20 4.56 12.75
N TYR A 177 -5.95 4.64 13.24
CA TYR A 177 -4.89 5.39 12.57
C TYR A 177 -4.67 4.91 11.14
N PHE A 178 -4.60 3.58 10.94
CA PHE A 178 -4.37 3.00 9.62
C PHE A 178 -5.54 3.19 8.67
N LEU A 179 -6.76 2.89 9.11
CA LEU A 179 -7.96 3.03 8.29
C LEU A 179 -8.18 4.48 7.89
N GLY A 180 -8.05 5.42 8.83
CA GLY A 180 -8.27 6.81 8.47
C GLY A 180 -7.12 7.39 7.65
N LYS A 181 -5.87 6.90 7.80
CA LYS A 181 -4.81 7.21 6.83
C LYS A 181 -5.09 6.62 5.43
N ASP A 182 -5.58 5.39 5.32
CA ASP A 182 -5.86 4.76 4.03
C ASP A 182 -7.05 5.42 3.31
N ILE A 183 -8.11 5.75 4.05
CA ILE A 183 -9.24 6.56 3.57
C ILE A 183 -8.75 7.94 3.13
N PHE A 184 -7.81 8.52 3.87
CA PHE A 184 -7.22 9.81 3.56
C PHE A 184 -6.35 9.79 2.29
N ASP A 185 -5.41 8.85 2.18
CA ASP A 185 -4.49 8.73 1.04
C ASP A 185 -5.27 8.40 -0.26
N GLY A 186 -6.38 7.65 -0.14
CA GLY A 186 -7.29 7.37 -1.25
C GLY A 186 -8.05 8.60 -1.76
N GLU A 187 -8.42 9.52 -0.88
CA GLU A 187 -9.17 10.74 -1.24
C GLU A 187 -8.26 11.93 -1.61
N CYS A 188 -7.02 11.93 -1.12
CA CYS A 188 -5.96 12.87 -1.50
C CYS A 188 -5.30 12.54 -2.83
N SER A 189 -5.53 11.35 -3.36
CA SER A 189 -5.16 11.03 -4.73
C SER A 189 -6.04 11.84 -5.66
N ASP A 190 -5.44 12.74 -6.45
CA ASP A 190 -6.16 13.45 -7.50
C ASP A 190 -7.04 12.47 -8.30
N PRO A 191 -8.28 12.81 -8.66
CA PRO A 191 -9.08 11.90 -9.49
C PRO A 191 -8.42 11.61 -10.84
N GLY A 192 -7.43 12.42 -11.23
CA GLY A 192 -6.78 12.42 -12.53
C GLY A 192 -7.78 12.76 -13.64
N GLU A 193 -7.28 13.21 -14.78
CA GLU A 193 -8.14 13.52 -15.92
C GLU A 193 -8.25 12.26 -16.78
N LEU A 194 -9.47 11.81 -17.07
CA LEU A 194 -9.68 10.68 -17.98
C LEU A 194 -9.70 11.17 -19.43
N LEU A 195 -8.69 10.77 -20.21
CA LEU A 195 -8.60 11.07 -21.64
C LEU A 195 -9.45 10.09 -22.47
N VAL A 196 -10.77 10.22 -22.38
CA VAL A 196 -11.73 9.37 -23.09
C VAL A 196 -11.44 9.37 -24.60
N GLY A 197 -11.10 8.21 -25.16
CA GLY A 197 -10.78 8.05 -26.59
C GLY A 197 -9.29 7.84 -26.89
N ILE A 198 -8.40 8.34 -26.02
CA ILE A 198 -6.95 8.09 -26.11
C ILE A 198 -6.51 7.06 -25.08
N HIS A 199 -6.97 7.22 -23.83
CA HIS A 199 -6.46 6.43 -22.71
C HIS A 199 -7.51 6.15 -21.64
N LEU A 200 -7.49 4.92 -21.12
CA LEU A 200 -8.56 4.35 -20.28
C LEU A 200 -8.32 4.51 -18.77
N HIS A 201 -7.14 4.98 -18.36
CA HIS A 201 -6.86 5.32 -16.97
C HIS A 201 -6.80 6.83 -16.77
N PRO A 202 -7.06 7.32 -15.55
CA PRO A 202 -6.85 8.71 -15.22
C PRO A 202 -5.36 9.08 -15.36
N VAL A 203 -5.08 10.17 -16.06
CA VAL A 203 -3.75 10.75 -16.19
C VAL A 203 -3.57 11.92 -15.21
N PHE A 204 -2.34 12.12 -14.76
CA PHE A 204 -2.01 13.06 -13.70
C PHE A 204 -0.97 14.05 -14.19
N PHE A 205 -1.20 15.34 -13.93
CA PHE A 205 -0.20 16.36 -14.25
C PHE A 205 1.06 16.19 -13.39
N MET A 206 2.21 16.17 -14.04
CA MET A 206 3.54 16.03 -13.43
C MET A 206 4.42 17.20 -13.88
N THR A 207 5.08 17.85 -12.92
CA THR A 207 5.95 19.02 -13.16
C THR A 207 7.41 18.67 -13.48
N GLU A 208 7.77 17.38 -13.40
CA GLU A 208 9.14 16.90 -13.61
C GLU A 208 9.10 15.54 -14.34
N MET A 209 8.88 15.57 -15.66
CA MET A 209 8.96 14.39 -16.53
C MET A 209 10.21 14.40 -17.39
N LYS A 210 11.37 14.27 -16.74
CA LYS A 210 12.65 14.15 -17.44
C LYS A 210 12.80 12.75 -18.01
N CYS A 211 13.15 12.67 -19.30
CA CYS A 211 13.35 11.41 -20.04
C CYS A 211 12.08 10.62 -20.39
N HIS A 212 10.90 11.22 -20.28
CA HIS A 212 9.67 10.61 -20.78
C HIS A 212 9.40 11.04 -22.23
N SER A 213 8.80 10.15 -23.02
CA SER A 213 8.32 10.41 -24.38
C SER A 213 6.79 10.36 -24.42
N CYS A 214 6.17 11.27 -25.16
CA CYS A 214 4.72 11.29 -25.31
C CYS A 214 4.26 10.11 -26.18
N ASP A 215 3.37 9.25 -25.71
CA ASP A 215 2.85 8.10 -26.47
C ASP A 215 1.95 8.51 -27.65
N VAL A 216 1.48 9.76 -27.67
CA VAL A 216 0.61 10.28 -28.73
C VAL A 216 1.41 10.87 -29.89
N CYS A 217 2.46 11.63 -29.60
CA CYS A 217 3.29 12.28 -30.64
C CYS A 217 4.69 11.70 -30.80
N MET A 218 5.09 10.76 -29.94
CA MET A 218 6.42 10.12 -29.89
C MET A 218 7.59 11.09 -29.69
N GLU A 219 7.32 12.35 -29.35
CA GLU A 219 8.35 13.35 -29.02
C GLU A 219 8.71 13.30 -27.54
N ARG A 220 9.96 13.67 -27.24
CA ARG A 220 10.45 13.77 -25.86
C ARG A 220 9.74 14.91 -25.12
N ILE A 221 9.29 14.63 -23.90
CA ILE A 221 8.68 15.63 -23.01
C ILE A 221 9.82 16.42 -22.35
N GLU A 222 9.82 17.74 -22.54
CA GLU A 222 10.90 18.61 -22.03
C GLU A 222 10.87 18.75 -20.51
N ASP A 223 9.71 19.06 -19.91
CA ASP A 223 9.59 19.28 -18.46
C ASP A 223 8.23 18.81 -17.90
N ASP A 224 7.12 19.31 -18.43
CA ASP A 224 5.79 19.10 -17.86
C ASP A 224 4.87 18.27 -18.79
N GLY A 225 4.01 17.43 -18.20
CA GLY A 225 2.99 16.71 -18.95
C GLY A 225 2.06 15.89 -18.06
N TYR A 226 1.31 14.98 -18.67
CA TYR A 226 0.37 14.11 -18.00
C TYR A 226 0.87 12.66 -18.02
N ARG A 227 0.80 11.97 -16.89
CA ARG A 227 1.22 10.58 -16.74
C ARG A 227 0.14 9.72 -16.10
N CYS A 228 -0.10 8.54 -16.67
CA CYS A 228 -0.90 7.49 -16.06
C CYS A 228 -0.14 6.87 -14.87
N LYS A 229 -0.79 6.67 -13.73
CA LYS A 229 -0.19 5.97 -12.57
C LYS A 229 -0.37 4.45 -12.61
N THR A 230 -1.33 3.98 -13.40
CA THR A 230 -1.69 2.56 -13.52
C THR A 230 -0.85 1.85 -14.59
N CYS A 231 -0.31 2.63 -15.52
CA CYS A 231 0.29 2.20 -16.76
C CYS A 231 1.30 3.26 -17.19
N ASP A 232 2.27 2.91 -18.01
CA ASP A 232 3.34 3.85 -18.38
C ASP A 232 2.94 4.84 -19.48
N PHE A 233 1.67 5.26 -19.50
CA PHE A 233 1.13 6.12 -20.54
C PHE A 233 1.41 7.59 -20.25
N ASP A 234 2.14 8.27 -21.13
CA ASP A 234 2.61 9.64 -20.98
C ASP A 234 2.12 10.53 -22.14
N VAL A 235 1.62 11.73 -21.82
CA VAL A 235 1.09 12.69 -22.79
C VAL A 235 1.66 14.09 -22.53
N CYS A 236 2.22 14.70 -23.57
CA CYS A 236 2.68 16.09 -23.48
C CYS A 236 1.51 17.09 -23.39
N LEU A 237 1.75 18.26 -22.80
CA LEU A 237 0.75 19.35 -22.67
C LEU A 237 0.06 19.70 -24.00
N ARG A 238 0.80 19.65 -25.12
CA ARG A 238 0.26 19.98 -26.46
C ARG A 238 -0.76 18.93 -26.92
N CYS A 239 -0.42 17.64 -26.81
CA CYS A 239 -1.32 16.54 -27.18
C CYS A 239 -2.55 16.49 -26.28
N HIS A 240 -2.36 16.73 -24.97
CA HIS A 240 -3.44 16.82 -24.00
C HIS A 240 -4.44 17.94 -24.37
N ALA A 241 -3.93 19.15 -24.61
CA ALA A 241 -4.76 20.30 -24.98
C ALA A 241 -5.50 20.10 -26.31
N ARG A 242 -4.85 19.46 -27.29
CA ARG A 242 -5.48 19.11 -28.57
C ARG A 242 -6.66 18.15 -28.38
N HIS A 243 -6.47 17.09 -27.60
CA HIS A 243 -7.55 16.15 -27.31
C HIS A 243 -8.73 16.79 -26.56
N ARG A 244 -8.44 17.71 -25.62
CA ARG A 244 -9.48 18.45 -24.90
C ARG A 244 -10.35 19.31 -25.82
N ARG A 245 -9.78 19.85 -26.91
CA ARG A 245 -10.51 20.62 -27.94
C ARG A 245 -11.40 19.75 -28.82
N GLU A 246 -10.96 18.53 -29.12
CA GLU A 246 -11.67 17.60 -30.00
C GLU A 246 -12.75 16.78 -29.25
N ARG A 247 -12.92 17.01 -27.94
CA ARG A 247 -13.88 16.29 -27.09
C ARG A 247 -15.31 16.54 -27.59
N PRO A 248 -16.07 15.51 -28.01
CA PRO A 248 -17.47 15.69 -28.39
C PRO A 248 -18.30 16.17 -27.18
N PRO A 249 -19.34 17.00 -27.38
CA PRO A 249 -20.25 17.39 -26.31
C PRO A 249 -20.85 16.14 -25.66
N ALA A 250 -21.09 16.21 -24.34
CA ALA A 250 -21.30 15.13 -23.37
C ALA A 250 -22.33 14.00 -23.68
N ALA A 251 -22.93 13.97 -24.86
CA ALA A 251 -23.85 12.93 -25.32
C ALA A 251 -23.17 11.69 -25.95
N ALA A 252 -21.86 11.73 -26.21
CA ALA A 252 -21.09 10.57 -26.67
C ALA A 252 -20.16 10.06 -25.56
N ALA A 253 -20.75 9.76 -24.40
CA ALA A 253 -20.14 8.77 -23.51
C ALA A 253 -20.15 7.45 -24.28
N VAL A 254 -19.09 7.18 -25.04
CA VAL A 254 -18.73 5.80 -25.36
C VAL A 254 -18.74 5.09 -24.01
N ASP A 255 -19.61 4.09 -23.89
CA ASP A 255 -19.66 3.16 -22.77
C ASP A 255 -18.27 2.53 -22.63
N THR A 256 -17.37 3.17 -21.88
CA THR A 256 -16.10 2.62 -21.42
C THR A 256 -16.32 1.61 -20.29
N THR A 257 -17.49 0.97 -20.25
CA THR A 257 -17.84 -0.10 -19.32
C THR A 257 -17.14 -1.42 -19.65
N SER A 258 -16.39 -1.54 -20.76
CA SER A 258 -15.85 -2.83 -21.22
C SER A 258 -14.32 -2.99 -21.24
N SER A 259 -13.53 -2.13 -20.62
CA SER A 259 -12.11 -2.44 -20.36
C SER A 259 -11.70 -1.97 -18.98
N GLY A 260 -12.32 -2.57 -17.97
CA GLY A 260 -11.95 -2.39 -16.58
C GLY A 260 -10.52 -2.84 -16.35
N GLY A 261 -9.65 -1.92 -15.94
CA GLY A 261 -8.46 -2.28 -15.18
C GLY A 261 -8.92 -3.18 -14.04
N PHE A 262 -8.51 -4.46 -14.06
CA PHE A 262 -8.94 -5.40 -13.04
C PHE A 262 -8.51 -4.87 -11.69
N SER A 263 -9.47 -4.70 -10.78
CA SER A 263 -9.15 -4.44 -9.38
C SER A 263 -8.26 -5.58 -8.87
N LEU A 264 -7.27 -5.26 -8.03
CA LEU A 264 -6.37 -6.25 -7.43
C LEU A 264 -7.14 -7.41 -6.77
N GLY A 265 -8.33 -7.09 -6.20
CA GLY A 265 -9.25 -8.07 -5.64
C GLY A 265 -9.89 -8.98 -6.69
N GLN A 266 -10.25 -8.47 -7.87
CA GLN A 266 -10.78 -9.28 -8.97
C GLN A 266 -9.72 -10.24 -9.53
N PHE A 267 -8.48 -9.77 -9.68
CA PHE A 267 -7.35 -10.63 -10.06
C PHE A 267 -7.14 -11.74 -9.05
N PHE A 268 -7.16 -11.40 -7.76
CA PHE A 268 -7.01 -12.37 -6.68
C PHE A 268 -8.15 -13.39 -6.64
N CYS A 269 -9.41 -12.94 -6.75
CA CYS A 269 -10.57 -13.82 -6.83
C CYS A 269 -10.51 -14.77 -8.03
N ARG A 270 -10.12 -14.27 -9.21
CA ARG A 270 -9.97 -15.09 -10.42
C ARG A 270 -8.84 -16.09 -10.29
N SER A 271 -7.74 -15.70 -9.64
CA SER A 271 -6.60 -16.58 -9.36
C SER A 271 -6.96 -17.68 -8.36
N ILE A 272 -7.74 -17.36 -7.32
CA ILE A 272 -8.29 -18.35 -6.38
C ILE A 272 -9.23 -19.30 -7.10
N HIS A 273 -10.13 -18.78 -7.95
CA HIS A 273 -11.03 -19.63 -8.73
C HIS A 273 -10.25 -20.64 -9.60
N LEU A 274 -9.13 -20.23 -10.18
CA LEU A 274 -8.27 -21.13 -10.96
C LEU A 274 -7.55 -22.16 -10.07
N ALA A 275 -7.21 -21.80 -8.83
CA ALA A 275 -6.63 -22.72 -7.85
C ALA A 275 -7.65 -23.74 -7.31
N LEU A 276 -8.92 -23.35 -7.17
CA LEU A 276 -10.01 -24.21 -6.71
C LEU A 276 -10.31 -25.38 -7.65
N GLU A 277 -9.93 -25.28 -8.92
CA GLU A 277 -9.97 -26.42 -9.86
C GLU A 277 -9.18 -27.63 -9.33
N PHE A 278 -8.14 -27.38 -8.52
CA PHE A 278 -7.31 -28.39 -7.86
C PHE A 278 -7.55 -28.48 -6.35
N TRP A 279 -8.83 -28.40 -5.94
CA TRP A 279 -9.24 -28.38 -4.54
C TRP A 279 -8.67 -29.48 -3.62
N PRO A 280 -8.49 -30.76 -4.02
CA PRO A 280 -8.02 -31.78 -3.07
C PRO A 280 -6.55 -31.57 -2.69
N THR A 281 -5.71 -31.20 -3.66
CA THR A 281 -4.30 -30.86 -3.40
C THR A 281 -4.16 -29.54 -2.65
N LEU A 282 -5.05 -28.59 -2.91
CA LEU A 282 -5.08 -27.32 -2.20
C LEU A 282 -5.53 -27.49 -0.75
N LEU A 283 -6.55 -28.32 -0.50
CA LEU A 283 -7.03 -28.65 0.84
C LEU A 283 -5.95 -29.35 1.65
N ALA A 284 -5.28 -30.35 1.07
CA ALA A 284 -4.14 -31.02 1.72
C ALA A 284 -3.04 -30.01 2.09
N ALA A 285 -2.70 -29.10 1.18
CA ALA A 285 -1.72 -28.04 1.45
C ALA A 285 -2.16 -27.12 2.61
N MET A 286 -3.42 -26.69 2.62
CA MET A 286 -3.99 -25.85 3.68
C MET A 286 -4.03 -26.55 5.03
N LEU A 287 -4.38 -27.84 5.09
CA LEU A 287 -4.38 -28.62 6.32
C LEU A 287 -2.97 -28.82 6.87
N CYS A 288 -2.00 -29.19 6.02
CA CYS A 288 -0.60 -29.30 6.42
C CYS A 288 -0.04 -27.95 6.90
N MET A 289 -0.44 -26.86 6.25
CA MET A 289 -0.08 -25.51 6.62
C MET A 289 -0.64 -25.12 8.00
N LEU A 290 -1.92 -25.37 8.26
CA LEU A 290 -2.54 -25.14 9.56
C LEU A 290 -1.83 -25.94 10.66
N ALA A 291 -1.55 -27.22 10.41
CA ALA A 291 -0.82 -28.07 11.35
C ALA A 291 0.61 -27.54 11.60
N CYS A 292 1.32 -27.11 10.55
CA CYS A 292 2.65 -26.52 10.67
C CYS A 292 2.62 -25.24 11.53
N GLN A 293 1.69 -24.31 11.25
CA GLN A 293 1.56 -23.09 12.06
C GLN A 293 1.16 -23.38 13.51
N ALA A 294 0.32 -24.39 13.76
CA ALA A 294 0.01 -24.81 15.12
C ALA A 294 1.24 -25.33 15.88
N THR A 295 2.12 -26.09 15.21
CA THR A 295 3.38 -26.56 15.82
C THR A 295 4.37 -25.43 16.10
N VAL A 296 4.49 -24.45 15.19
CA VAL A 296 5.29 -23.23 15.40
C VAL A 296 4.79 -22.49 16.65
N LEU A 297 3.47 -22.37 16.79
CA LEU A 297 2.84 -21.67 17.89
C LEU A 297 2.91 -22.43 19.22
N ALA A 298 2.96 -23.76 19.19
CA ALA A 298 3.15 -24.57 20.39
C ALA A 298 4.59 -24.51 20.93
N ALA A 299 5.57 -24.16 20.09
CA ALA A 299 6.99 -24.20 20.45
C ALA A 299 7.35 -23.33 21.67
N PRO A 300 6.91 -22.07 21.81
CA PRO A 300 7.25 -21.24 22.98
C PRO A 300 6.70 -21.80 24.29
N ASN A 301 5.52 -22.43 24.28
CA ASN A 301 4.93 -23.05 25.48
C ASN A 301 5.75 -24.28 25.91
N LEU A 302 6.18 -25.11 24.94
CA LEU A 302 7.06 -26.24 25.22
C LEU A 302 8.43 -25.77 25.73
N GLN A 303 9.00 -24.73 25.14
CA GLN A 303 10.25 -24.12 25.62
C GLN A 303 10.11 -23.58 27.05
N GLY A 304 9.00 -22.89 27.36
CA GLY A 304 8.68 -22.43 28.72
C GLY A 304 8.67 -23.57 29.74
N LYS A 305 8.02 -24.69 29.41
CA LYS A 305 7.99 -25.89 30.28
C LYS A 305 9.38 -26.51 30.48
N ILE A 306 10.25 -26.46 29.46
CA ILE A 306 11.64 -26.90 29.60
C ILE A 306 12.36 -26.01 30.62
N PHE A 307 12.23 -24.68 30.52
CA PHE A 307 12.80 -23.76 31.50
C PHE A 307 12.24 -24.00 32.92
N ASP A 308 10.94 -24.14 33.07
CA ASP A 308 10.31 -24.43 34.36
C ASP A 308 10.82 -25.73 35.00
N SER A 309 11.06 -26.76 34.19
CA SER A 309 11.61 -28.04 34.67
C SER A 309 13.06 -27.93 35.15
N ILE A 310 13.86 -27.07 34.51
CA ILE A 310 15.24 -26.77 34.94
C ILE A 310 15.20 -26.03 36.28
N ILE A 311 14.33 -25.01 36.41
CA ILE A 311 14.17 -24.22 37.64
C ILE A 311 13.73 -25.12 38.82
N ARG A 312 12.82 -26.07 38.57
CA ARG A 312 12.32 -27.02 39.58
C ARG A 312 13.24 -28.22 39.84
N TRP A 313 14.38 -28.31 39.14
CA TRP A 313 15.34 -29.42 39.21
C TRP A 313 14.73 -30.82 38.96
N ASP A 314 13.63 -30.91 38.19
CA ASP A 314 12.96 -32.18 37.88
C ASP A 314 13.52 -32.79 36.58
N ARG A 315 14.42 -33.77 36.74
CA ARG A 315 15.07 -34.45 35.60
C ARG A 315 14.08 -35.25 34.74
N GLN A 316 13.05 -35.84 35.32
CA GLN A 316 12.14 -36.71 34.59
C GLN A 316 11.21 -35.89 33.68
N LEU A 317 10.69 -34.78 34.19
CA LEU A 317 9.85 -33.86 33.43
C LEU A 317 10.66 -33.13 32.35
N PHE A 318 11.92 -32.77 32.64
CA PHE A 318 12.84 -32.21 31.65
C PHE A 318 13.06 -33.16 30.47
N THR A 319 13.51 -34.40 30.72
CA THR A 319 13.81 -35.37 29.66
C THR A 319 12.57 -35.69 28.82
N ARG A 320 11.40 -35.86 29.44
CA ARG A 320 10.13 -36.08 28.73
C ARG A 320 9.78 -34.90 27.82
N THR A 321 9.90 -33.67 28.32
CA THR A 321 9.52 -32.47 27.55
C THR A 321 10.48 -32.23 26.38
N VAL A 322 11.78 -32.49 26.56
CA VAL A 322 12.77 -32.41 25.47
C VAL A 322 12.49 -33.42 24.36
N TYR A 323 12.14 -34.67 24.70
CA TYR A 323 11.76 -35.66 23.69
C TYR A 323 10.48 -35.27 22.94
N VAL A 324 9.47 -34.76 23.65
CA VAL A 324 8.25 -34.24 23.01
C VAL A 324 8.58 -33.07 22.07
N TYR A 325 9.41 -32.12 22.52
CA TYR A 325 9.85 -30.99 21.71
C TYR A 325 10.59 -31.44 20.45
N LEU A 326 11.51 -32.41 20.56
CA LEU A 326 12.21 -33.00 19.42
C LEU A 326 11.23 -33.66 18.43
N CYS A 327 10.28 -34.46 18.93
CA CYS A 327 9.27 -35.10 18.08
C CYS A 327 8.40 -34.07 17.35
N VAL A 328 7.97 -33.01 18.04
CA VAL A 328 7.18 -31.92 17.43
C VAL A 328 7.96 -31.21 16.32
N ASN A 329 9.25 -30.91 16.52
CA ASN A 329 10.09 -30.28 15.50
C ASN A 329 10.34 -31.19 14.28
N LEU A 330 10.52 -32.50 14.50
CA LEU A 330 10.65 -33.47 13.40
C LEU A 330 9.36 -33.56 12.58
N VAL A 331 8.21 -33.64 13.26
CA VAL A 331 6.89 -33.67 12.61
C VAL A 331 6.63 -32.35 11.88
N GLN A 332 6.99 -31.21 12.45
CA GLN A 332 6.91 -29.90 11.81
C GLN A 332 7.74 -29.85 10.52
N GLY A 333 8.98 -30.35 10.55
CA GLY A 333 9.84 -30.41 9.36
C GLY A 333 9.23 -31.24 8.23
N LEU A 334 8.64 -32.39 8.56
CA LEU A 334 7.92 -33.24 7.61
C LEU A 334 6.66 -32.54 7.05
N LEU A 335 5.85 -31.94 7.92
CA LEU A 335 4.66 -31.18 7.52
C LEU A 335 5.02 -30.00 6.60
N ALA A 336 6.08 -29.27 6.91
CA ALA A 336 6.58 -28.16 6.09
C ALA A 336 7.07 -28.65 4.72
N ALA A 337 7.75 -29.80 4.66
CA ALA A 337 8.17 -30.40 3.40
C ALA A 337 6.96 -30.81 2.54
N VAL A 338 5.95 -31.46 3.12
CA VAL A 338 4.71 -31.86 2.44
C VAL A 338 3.91 -30.63 1.98
N GLN A 339 3.79 -29.60 2.83
CA GLN A 339 3.17 -28.33 2.49
C GLN A 339 3.87 -27.67 1.29
N SER A 340 5.20 -27.58 1.33
CA SER A 340 5.98 -26.99 0.24
C SER A 340 5.81 -27.79 -1.06
N LEU A 341 5.83 -29.12 -1.00
CA LEU A 341 5.63 -29.98 -2.15
C LEU A 341 4.24 -29.78 -2.76
N THR A 342 3.18 -29.85 -1.95
CA THR A 342 1.80 -29.72 -2.41
C THR A 342 1.51 -28.34 -3.01
N LEU A 343 1.96 -27.25 -2.38
CA LEU A 343 1.82 -25.90 -2.95
C LEU A 343 2.60 -25.73 -4.25
N ASN A 344 3.81 -26.28 -4.36
CA ASN A 344 4.58 -26.24 -5.61
C ASN A 344 3.91 -27.05 -6.72
N LEU A 345 3.31 -28.19 -6.42
CA LEU A 345 2.53 -28.97 -7.39
C LEU A 345 1.30 -28.20 -7.89
N VAL A 346 0.54 -27.58 -6.98
CA VAL A 346 -0.61 -26.73 -7.34
C VAL A 346 -0.16 -25.57 -8.24
N ALA A 347 0.91 -24.87 -7.88
CA ALA A 347 1.44 -23.77 -8.69
C ALA A 347 1.88 -24.23 -10.10
N ARG A 348 2.55 -25.39 -10.20
CA ARG A 348 2.94 -25.97 -11.51
C ARG A 348 1.73 -26.34 -12.36
N ARG A 349 0.68 -26.92 -11.75
CA ARG A 349 -0.57 -27.27 -12.45
C ARG A 349 -1.31 -26.03 -12.94
N ILE A 350 -1.45 -25.01 -12.10
CA ILE A 350 -2.05 -23.72 -12.47
C ILE A 350 -1.31 -23.13 -13.67
N ARG A 351 0.03 -23.06 -13.62
CA ARG A 351 0.84 -22.55 -14.73
C ARG A 351 0.62 -23.33 -16.03
N ALA A 352 0.65 -24.66 -15.96
CA ALA A 352 0.44 -25.50 -17.14
C ALA A 352 -0.97 -25.32 -17.73
N THR A 353 -2.00 -25.15 -16.89
CA THR A 353 -3.37 -24.89 -17.35
C THR A 353 -3.50 -23.50 -17.99
N VAL A 354 -2.87 -22.47 -17.40
CA VAL A 354 -2.82 -21.13 -18.02
C VAL A 354 -2.13 -21.19 -19.39
N TRP A 355 -0.97 -21.84 -19.48
CA TRP A 355 -0.23 -21.98 -20.73
C TRP A 355 -1.05 -22.72 -21.80
N ARG A 356 -1.71 -23.83 -21.44
CA ARG A 356 -2.58 -24.57 -22.36
C ARG A 356 -3.76 -23.72 -22.85
N LYS A 357 -4.46 -23.03 -21.95
CA LYS A 357 -5.61 -22.18 -22.31
C LYS A 357 -5.17 -21.01 -23.18
N LEU A 358 -4.05 -20.37 -22.84
CA LEU A 358 -3.51 -19.25 -23.62
C LEU A 358 -3.08 -19.70 -25.02
N TYR A 359 -2.33 -20.80 -25.13
CA TYR A 359 -1.91 -21.35 -26.41
C TYR A 359 -3.10 -21.71 -27.30
N THR A 360 -4.11 -22.37 -26.74
CA THR A 360 -5.35 -22.74 -27.45
C THR A 360 -6.11 -21.50 -27.93
N SER A 361 -6.14 -20.44 -27.12
CA SER A 361 -6.79 -19.17 -27.49
C SER A 361 -6.03 -18.44 -28.59
N VAL A 362 -4.69 -18.43 -28.54
CA VAL A 362 -3.84 -17.74 -29.52
C VAL A 362 -3.91 -18.43 -30.87
N ILE A 363 -3.84 -19.76 -30.93
CA ILE A 363 -3.86 -20.49 -32.21
C ILE A 363 -5.20 -20.40 -32.94
N GLY A 364 -6.28 -20.12 -32.22
CA GLY A 364 -7.62 -19.91 -32.77
C GLY A 364 -7.92 -18.48 -33.21
N GLN A 365 -6.96 -17.55 -33.14
CA GLN A 365 -7.14 -16.17 -33.63
C GLN A 365 -7.11 -16.10 -35.16
N ASP A 366 -7.68 -15.03 -35.70
CA ASP A 366 -7.68 -14.70 -37.12
C ASP A 366 -6.29 -14.37 -37.67
N ILE A 367 -6.11 -14.50 -38.98
CA ILE A 367 -4.81 -14.22 -39.64
C ILE A 367 -4.41 -12.74 -39.45
N SER A 368 -5.36 -11.81 -39.44
CA SER A 368 -5.06 -10.39 -39.20
C SER A 368 -4.44 -10.11 -37.83
N PHE A 369 -4.77 -10.89 -36.80
CA PHE A 369 -4.07 -10.83 -35.50
C PHE A 369 -2.58 -11.20 -35.61
N PHE A 370 -2.26 -12.23 -36.40
CA PHE A 370 -0.88 -12.67 -36.61
C PHE A 370 -0.09 -11.72 -37.53
N ASP A 371 -0.74 -11.12 -38.53
CA ASP A 371 -0.11 -10.11 -39.38
C ASP A 371 0.23 -8.82 -38.59
N ALA A 372 -0.58 -8.49 -37.57
CA ALA A 372 -0.37 -7.33 -36.71
C ALA A 372 0.67 -7.56 -35.59
N THR A 373 0.99 -8.80 -35.23
CA THR A 373 1.78 -9.12 -34.02
C THR A 373 3.03 -9.93 -34.33
N HIS A 374 4.21 -9.42 -33.99
CA HIS A 374 5.46 -10.17 -34.13
C HIS A 374 5.46 -11.48 -33.31
N THR A 375 5.92 -12.57 -33.93
CA THR A 375 6.02 -13.91 -33.32
C THR A 375 6.87 -13.93 -32.03
N GLY A 376 7.90 -13.07 -31.96
CA GLY A 376 8.72 -12.90 -30.75
C GLY A 376 7.91 -12.36 -29.56
N ASN A 377 7.02 -11.41 -29.79
CA ASN A 377 6.15 -10.85 -28.76
C ASN A 377 5.13 -11.89 -28.26
N LEU A 378 4.55 -12.69 -29.16
CA LEU A 378 3.65 -13.78 -28.79
C LEU A 378 4.34 -14.82 -27.91
N THR A 379 5.57 -15.20 -28.27
CA THR A 379 6.36 -16.19 -27.50
C THR A 379 6.77 -15.64 -26.13
N SER A 380 7.15 -14.36 -26.05
CA SER A 380 7.46 -13.69 -24.78
C SER A 380 6.23 -13.59 -23.89
N ARG A 381 5.07 -13.20 -24.43
CA ARG A 381 3.79 -13.17 -23.69
C ARG A 381 3.39 -14.54 -23.15
N LEU A 382 3.56 -15.59 -23.96
CA LEU A 382 3.23 -16.96 -23.57
C LEU A 382 4.12 -17.47 -22.44
N THR A 383 5.40 -17.08 -22.41
CA THR A 383 6.36 -17.58 -21.42
C THR A 383 6.53 -16.63 -20.24
N ASN A 384 6.97 -15.39 -20.49
CA ASN A 384 7.32 -14.39 -19.47
C ASN A 384 6.08 -13.82 -18.77
N ASP A 385 5.10 -13.31 -19.52
CA ASP A 385 3.93 -12.66 -18.90
C ASP A 385 3.07 -13.68 -18.15
N ALA A 386 2.87 -14.87 -18.72
CA ALA A 386 2.16 -15.94 -18.03
C ALA A 386 2.91 -16.43 -16.77
N ALA A 387 4.24 -16.44 -16.78
CA ALA A 387 5.03 -16.73 -15.58
C ALA A 387 4.92 -15.60 -14.55
N ALA A 388 5.00 -14.34 -14.98
CA ALA A 388 4.84 -13.15 -14.13
C ALA A 388 3.46 -13.10 -13.48
N MET A 389 2.42 -13.56 -14.18
CA MET A 389 1.05 -13.64 -13.64
C MET A 389 0.89 -14.78 -12.61
N THR A 390 1.52 -15.94 -12.84
CA THR A 390 1.33 -17.13 -11.99
C THR A 390 2.26 -17.19 -10.78
N ASN A 391 3.43 -16.54 -10.85
CA ASN A 391 4.42 -16.54 -9.77
C ASN A 391 3.91 -15.89 -8.46
N PRO A 392 3.27 -14.70 -8.47
CA PRO A 392 2.75 -14.07 -7.28
C PRO A 392 1.68 -14.91 -6.59
N CYS A 393 0.84 -15.63 -7.35
CA CYS A 393 -0.20 -16.48 -6.78
C CYS A 393 0.40 -17.50 -5.81
N ARG A 394 1.52 -18.15 -6.16
CA ARG A 394 2.22 -19.10 -5.27
C ARG A 394 2.66 -18.43 -3.97
N THR A 395 3.34 -17.30 -4.09
CA THR A 395 3.97 -16.60 -2.95
C THR A 395 2.92 -15.99 -2.03
N ILE A 396 1.85 -15.42 -2.59
CA ILE A 396 0.75 -14.83 -1.83
C ILE A 396 -0.02 -15.91 -1.07
N LEU A 397 -0.40 -17.02 -1.73
CA LEU A 397 -1.09 -18.13 -1.05
C LEU A 397 -0.30 -18.68 0.14
N ASN A 398 1.00 -18.88 -0.02
CA ASN A 398 1.84 -19.42 1.05
C ASN A 398 2.08 -18.40 2.17
N ASN A 399 2.53 -17.20 1.83
CA ASN A 399 2.99 -16.26 2.85
C ASN A 399 1.84 -15.53 3.52
N LEU A 400 0.79 -15.15 2.78
CA LEU A 400 -0.33 -14.41 3.34
C LEU A 400 -1.08 -15.25 4.36
N VAL A 401 -1.42 -16.50 4.01
CA VAL A 401 -2.15 -17.39 4.92
C VAL A 401 -1.28 -17.79 6.11
N ALA A 402 0.02 -18.05 5.92
CA ALA A 402 0.91 -18.46 7.01
C ALA A 402 1.07 -17.32 8.01
N ASN A 403 1.39 -16.13 7.51
CA ASN A 403 1.61 -14.97 8.35
C ASN A 403 0.31 -14.52 9.02
N ALA A 404 -0.85 -14.65 8.37
CA ALA A 404 -2.14 -14.37 9.00
C ALA A 404 -2.44 -15.34 10.15
N LEU A 405 -2.21 -16.63 9.95
CA LEU A 405 -2.38 -17.65 10.99
C LEU A 405 -1.41 -17.43 12.16
N LEU A 406 -0.14 -17.11 11.85
CA LEU A 406 0.87 -16.84 12.86
C LEU A 406 0.58 -15.55 13.64
N LEU A 407 0.10 -14.51 12.95
CA LEU A 407 -0.29 -13.24 13.58
C LEU A 407 -1.48 -13.44 14.51
N LEU A 408 -2.56 -14.09 14.04
CA LEU A 408 -3.76 -14.32 14.84
C LEU A 408 -3.48 -15.29 15.99
N GLY A 409 -2.83 -16.42 15.70
CA GLY A 409 -2.45 -17.39 16.71
C GLY A 409 -1.48 -16.83 17.74
N GLY A 410 -0.46 -16.10 17.29
CA GLY A 410 0.54 -15.43 18.13
C GLY A 410 -0.08 -14.41 19.05
N ALA A 411 -0.98 -13.56 18.52
CA ALA A 411 -1.73 -12.61 19.34
C ALA A 411 -2.56 -13.33 20.41
N ILE A 412 -3.36 -14.32 20.03
CA ILE A 412 -4.21 -15.08 20.96
C ILE A 412 -3.37 -15.72 22.07
N MET A 413 -2.27 -16.39 21.70
CA MET A 413 -1.39 -17.05 22.67
C MET A 413 -0.72 -16.04 23.62
N CYS A 414 -0.25 -14.90 23.09
CA CYS A 414 0.40 -13.86 23.89
C CYS A 414 -0.58 -13.28 24.92
N PHE A 415 -1.78 -12.88 24.49
CA PHE A 415 -2.81 -12.35 25.39
C PHE A 415 -3.34 -13.40 26.38
N ALA A 416 -3.43 -14.67 25.98
CA ALA A 416 -3.85 -15.75 26.87
C ALA A 416 -2.81 -16.07 27.97
N THR A 417 -1.52 -15.85 27.69
CA THR A 417 -0.44 -16.13 28.66
C THR A 417 -0.32 -15.01 29.68
N ASN A 418 -0.15 -13.77 29.22
CA ASN A 418 -0.15 -12.60 30.09
C ASN A 418 -0.63 -11.39 29.29
N TRP A 419 -1.88 -10.99 29.54
CA TRP A 419 -2.49 -9.90 28.83
C TRP A 419 -1.77 -8.56 29.06
N ARG A 420 -1.18 -8.32 30.26
CA ARG A 420 -0.45 -7.08 30.57
C ARG A 420 0.78 -6.91 29.68
N LEU A 421 1.57 -7.98 29.53
CA LEU A 421 2.74 -7.98 28.66
C LEU A 421 2.36 -8.00 27.18
N GLY A 422 1.24 -8.64 26.82
CA GLY A 422 0.71 -8.62 25.46
C GLY A 422 0.30 -7.23 24.98
N VAL A 423 -0.35 -6.45 25.86
CA VAL A 423 -0.71 -5.04 25.61
C VAL A 423 0.55 -4.20 25.38
N LEU A 424 1.56 -4.37 26.24
CA LEU A 424 2.84 -3.69 26.10
C LEU A 424 3.54 -4.03 24.78
N ALA A 425 3.60 -5.31 24.40
CA ALA A 425 4.15 -5.74 23.12
C ALA A 425 3.39 -5.16 21.92
N ALA A 426 2.06 -5.05 21.99
CA ALA A 426 1.22 -4.51 20.93
C ALA A 426 1.51 -3.03 20.61
N THR A 427 2.05 -2.25 21.55
CA THR A 427 2.42 -0.84 21.34
C THR A 427 3.50 -0.66 20.26
N SER A 428 4.41 -1.63 20.14
CA SER A 428 5.52 -1.62 19.18
C SER A 428 5.06 -1.80 17.72
N MET A 429 3.85 -2.33 17.51
CA MET A 429 3.32 -2.60 16.18
C MET A 429 3.05 -1.31 15.39
N ILE A 430 2.65 -0.22 16.07
CA ILE A 430 2.32 1.08 15.46
C ILE A 430 3.54 1.64 14.72
N PRO A 431 4.70 1.85 15.38
CA PRO A 431 5.82 2.49 14.74
C PRO A 431 6.45 1.66 13.63
N ILE A 432 6.52 0.35 13.82
CA ILE A 432 7.03 -0.58 12.80
C ILE A 432 6.15 -0.50 11.54
N SER A 433 4.83 -0.62 11.71
CA SER A 433 3.88 -0.64 10.60
C SER A 433 3.84 0.71 9.86
N TYR A 434 3.97 1.83 10.56
CA TYR A 434 4.04 3.15 9.92
C TYR A 434 5.28 3.30 9.04
N ALA A 435 6.46 2.91 9.54
CA ALA A 435 7.69 2.97 8.76
C ALA A 435 7.64 2.09 7.50
N TYR A 436 7.12 0.87 7.61
CA TYR A 436 6.95 -0.02 6.45
C TYR A 436 5.93 0.51 5.45
N ARG A 437 4.88 1.21 5.89
CA ARG A 437 3.92 1.85 4.97
C ARG A 437 4.54 3.01 4.21
N LEU A 438 5.29 3.87 4.88
CA LEU A 438 5.99 4.98 4.23
C LEU A 438 6.98 4.43 3.18
N TYR A 439 7.72 3.38 3.56
CA TYR A 439 8.59 2.66 2.65
C TYR A 439 7.83 2.03 1.47
N ALA A 440 6.68 1.41 1.72
CA ALA A 440 5.87 0.80 0.66
C ALA A 440 5.34 1.84 -0.34
N HIS A 441 4.92 3.02 0.12
CA HIS A 441 4.46 4.09 -0.76
C HIS A 441 5.61 4.67 -1.60
N TRP A 442 6.75 4.96 -0.96
CA TRP A 442 7.93 5.49 -1.63
C TRP A 442 8.56 4.48 -2.60
N SER A 443 8.69 3.21 -2.20
CA SER A 443 9.30 2.16 -3.02
C SER A 443 8.54 1.91 -4.32
N ARG A 444 7.20 2.06 -4.34
CA ARG A 444 6.42 1.95 -5.59
C ARG A 444 6.93 2.92 -6.67
N GLN A 445 7.26 4.15 -6.30
CA GLN A 445 7.78 5.15 -7.24
C GLN A 445 9.18 4.75 -7.73
N VAL A 446 10.04 4.28 -6.82
CA VAL A 446 11.39 3.84 -7.17
C VAL A 446 11.38 2.62 -8.08
N TYR A 447 10.53 1.63 -7.79
CA TYR A 447 10.37 0.45 -8.64
C TYR A 447 9.84 0.81 -10.02
N SER A 448 8.95 1.81 -10.14
CA SER A 448 8.56 2.33 -11.45
C SER A 448 9.76 2.81 -12.25
N THR A 449 10.65 3.61 -11.66
CA THR A 449 11.88 4.06 -12.33
C THR A 449 12.79 2.90 -12.72
N ILE A 450 12.93 1.89 -11.86
CA ILE A 450 13.73 0.68 -12.16
C ILE A 450 13.16 -0.06 -13.38
N TYR A 451 11.85 -0.26 -13.43
CA TYR A 451 11.21 -0.95 -14.55
C TYR A 451 11.29 -0.14 -15.85
N GLN A 452 11.21 1.18 -15.79
CA GLN A 452 11.39 2.05 -16.97
C GLN A 452 12.82 1.96 -17.51
N ALA A 453 13.83 2.11 -16.65
CA ALA A 453 15.23 1.96 -17.06
C ALA A 453 15.51 0.58 -17.66
N MET A 454 14.86 -0.47 -17.14
CA MET A 454 14.93 -1.81 -17.73
C MET A 454 14.25 -1.89 -19.11
N GLY A 455 13.14 -1.17 -19.30
CA GLY A 455 12.46 -1.01 -20.59
C GLY A 455 13.36 -0.32 -21.62
N ASP A 456 13.97 0.80 -21.25
CA ASP A 456 14.90 1.57 -22.10
C ASP A 456 16.11 0.73 -22.50
N ALA A 457 16.74 0.06 -21.54
CA ALA A 457 17.86 -0.84 -21.80
C ALA A 457 17.49 -1.98 -22.77
N ASN A 458 16.29 -2.55 -22.62
CA ASN A 458 15.78 -3.57 -23.55
C ASN A 458 15.49 -2.99 -24.94
N SER A 459 15.01 -1.75 -25.03
CA SER A 459 14.78 -1.07 -26.31
C SER A 459 16.08 -0.86 -27.05
N VAL A 460 17.10 -0.30 -26.38
CA VAL A 460 18.45 -0.12 -26.94
C VAL A 460 19.00 -1.46 -27.42
N ALA A 461 18.96 -2.50 -26.58
CA ALA A 461 19.43 -3.83 -26.96
C ALA A 461 18.69 -4.39 -28.19
N THR A 462 17.36 -4.23 -28.25
CA THR A 462 16.54 -4.72 -29.37
C THR A 462 16.89 -4.00 -30.67
N GLU A 463 17.10 -2.68 -30.61
CA GLU A 463 17.50 -1.88 -31.77
C GLU A 463 18.91 -2.25 -32.25
N SER A 464 19.90 -2.34 -31.36
CA SER A 464 21.27 -2.70 -31.71
C SER A 464 21.36 -4.13 -32.28
N PHE A 465 20.59 -5.09 -31.73
CA PHE A 465 20.56 -6.46 -32.23
C PHE A 465 19.86 -6.58 -33.58
N SER A 466 18.73 -5.89 -33.76
CA SER A 466 17.99 -5.89 -35.03
C SER A 466 18.82 -5.25 -36.15
N ASN A 467 19.61 -4.23 -35.82
CA ASN A 467 20.45 -3.49 -36.75
C ASN A 467 21.94 -3.83 -36.63
N ILE A 468 22.29 -5.04 -36.18
CA ILE A 468 23.69 -5.39 -35.89
C ILE A 468 24.66 -5.18 -37.08
N ARG A 469 24.15 -5.33 -38.32
CA ARG A 469 24.94 -5.09 -39.54
C ARG A 469 25.34 -3.62 -39.70
N THR A 470 24.47 -2.67 -39.34
CA THR A 470 24.80 -1.23 -39.42
C THR A 470 25.79 -0.86 -38.32
N VAL A 471 25.58 -1.35 -37.08
CA VAL A 471 26.51 -1.14 -35.97
C VAL A 471 27.93 -1.59 -36.33
N ARG A 472 28.07 -2.78 -36.93
CA ARG A 472 29.35 -3.30 -37.42
C ARG A 472 29.92 -2.50 -38.59
N ALA A 473 29.08 -2.08 -39.54
CA ALA A 473 29.51 -1.29 -40.70
C ALA A 473 30.10 0.07 -40.30
N PHE A 474 29.57 0.70 -39.26
CA PHE A 474 30.05 1.98 -38.73
C PHE A 474 31.08 1.84 -37.59
N GLY A 475 31.41 0.62 -37.14
CA GLY A 475 32.30 0.40 -36.00
C GLY A 475 31.77 0.99 -34.68
N ALA A 476 30.45 1.14 -34.54
CA ALA A 476 29.79 1.86 -33.44
C ALA A 476 29.57 1.02 -32.17
N GLU A 477 30.20 -0.16 -32.07
CA GLU A 477 30.00 -1.11 -30.97
C GLU A 477 30.25 -0.49 -29.59
N LYS A 478 31.31 0.30 -29.45
CA LYS A 478 31.63 0.98 -28.18
C LYS A 478 30.58 2.00 -27.78
N THR A 479 29.99 2.67 -28.77
CA THR A 479 28.92 3.66 -28.56
C THR A 479 27.65 2.96 -28.08
N GLU A 480 27.25 1.87 -28.73
CA GLU A 480 26.08 1.08 -28.33
C GLU A 480 26.24 0.47 -26.92
N ILE A 481 27.45 -0.01 -26.59
CA ILE A 481 27.76 -0.49 -25.23
C ILE A 481 27.65 0.64 -24.21
N ALA A 482 28.13 1.84 -24.52
CA ALA A 482 28.03 2.99 -23.64
C ALA A 482 26.56 3.40 -23.41
N ASN A 483 25.74 3.44 -24.47
CA ASN A 483 24.30 3.74 -24.40
C ASN A 483 23.55 2.71 -23.52
N TYR A 484 23.85 1.42 -23.69
CA TYR A 484 23.25 0.37 -22.86
C TYR A 484 23.65 0.51 -21.39
N ASN A 485 24.93 0.78 -21.12
CA ASN A 485 25.43 0.98 -19.76
C ASN A 485 24.79 2.20 -19.09
N GLU A 486 24.58 3.30 -19.82
CA GLU A 486 23.90 4.48 -19.30
C GLU A 486 22.45 4.16 -18.89
N ALA A 487 21.71 3.44 -19.73
CA ALA A 487 20.34 3.01 -19.42
C ALA A 487 20.29 2.10 -18.17
N VAL A 488 21.23 1.17 -18.04
CA VAL A 488 21.33 0.28 -16.86
C VAL A 488 21.72 1.04 -15.59
N GLU A 489 22.61 2.03 -15.69
CA GLU A 489 23.10 2.81 -14.56
C GLU A 489 21.97 3.59 -13.86
N VAL A 490 21.01 4.13 -14.62
CA VAL A 490 19.82 4.79 -14.08
C VAL A 490 19.02 3.82 -13.18
N GLY A 491 18.79 2.59 -13.65
CA GLY A 491 18.11 1.55 -12.89
C GLY A 491 18.91 1.11 -11.66
N LEU A 492 20.24 1.02 -11.79
CA LEU A 492 21.14 0.66 -10.70
C LEU A 492 21.10 1.71 -9.58
N GLN A 493 21.21 3.00 -9.90
CA GLN A 493 21.17 4.07 -8.90
C GLN A 493 19.83 4.11 -8.15
N ALA A 494 18.71 3.92 -8.86
CA ALA A 494 17.40 3.77 -8.24
C ALA A 494 17.33 2.54 -7.33
N GLY A 495 17.87 1.41 -7.77
CA GLY A 495 17.97 0.16 -6.99
C GLY A 495 18.81 0.32 -5.72
N VAL A 496 19.99 0.94 -5.80
CA VAL A 496 20.86 1.22 -4.67
C VAL A 496 20.15 2.12 -3.66
N ARG A 497 19.45 3.17 -4.13
CA ARG A 497 18.65 4.04 -3.27
C ARG A 497 17.56 3.25 -2.54
N SER A 498 16.85 2.35 -3.24
CA SER A 498 15.85 1.48 -2.63
C SER A 498 16.47 0.57 -1.57
N ALA A 499 17.63 -0.02 -1.85
CA ALA A 499 18.32 -0.92 -0.93
C ALA A 499 18.78 -0.20 0.35
N VAL A 500 19.36 0.99 0.23
CA VAL A 500 19.83 1.79 1.39
C VAL A 500 18.65 2.19 2.28
N VAL A 501 17.56 2.71 1.69
CA VAL A 501 16.37 3.08 2.46
C VAL A 501 15.70 1.85 3.08
N GLY A 502 15.60 0.74 2.34
CA GLY A 502 15.08 -0.52 2.85
C GLY A 502 15.88 -1.07 4.04
N ALA A 503 17.21 -1.00 3.97
CA ALA A 503 18.09 -1.38 5.08
C ALA A 503 17.87 -0.48 6.32
N GLY A 504 17.69 0.83 6.12
CA GLY A 504 17.36 1.76 7.20
C GLY A 504 16.04 1.44 7.89
N VAL A 505 14.99 1.15 7.12
CA VAL A 505 13.66 0.77 7.64
C VAL A 505 13.71 -0.56 8.39
N TYR A 506 14.44 -1.54 7.85
CA TYR A 506 14.66 -2.82 8.52
C TYR A 506 15.42 -2.66 9.85
N GLY A 507 16.50 -1.86 9.86
CA GLY A 507 17.26 -1.53 11.06
C GLY A 507 16.40 -0.84 12.11
N TYR A 508 15.61 0.15 11.72
CA TYR A 508 14.64 0.83 12.58
C TYR A 508 13.64 -0.14 13.23
N ALA A 509 13.03 -1.02 12.44
CA ALA A 509 12.11 -2.02 12.95
C ALA A 509 12.78 -2.95 13.99
N LYS A 510 14.04 -3.35 13.75
CA LYS A 510 14.82 -4.17 14.69
C LYS A 510 15.17 -3.45 15.99
N TYR A 511 15.50 -2.17 15.94
CA TYR A 511 15.75 -1.38 17.15
C TYR A 511 14.50 -1.20 18.01
N ILE A 512 13.33 -1.00 17.39
CA ILE A 512 12.06 -0.93 18.14
C ILE A 512 11.73 -2.28 18.79
N ASP A 513 11.88 -3.38 18.05
CA ASP A 513 11.65 -4.73 18.55
C ASP A 513 12.56 -5.03 19.78
N LEU A 514 13.84 -4.67 19.68
CA LEU A 514 14.78 -4.78 20.79
C LEU A 514 14.39 -3.88 21.97
N GLY A 515 14.04 -2.62 21.72
CA GLY A 515 13.62 -1.67 22.75
C GLY A 515 12.37 -2.16 23.50
N THR A 516 11.42 -2.74 22.77
CA THR A 516 10.21 -3.35 23.33
C THR A 516 10.56 -4.55 24.20
N THR A 517 11.49 -5.39 23.75
CA THR A 517 11.98 -6.55 24.53
C THR A 517 12.64 -6.12 25.84
N VAL A 518 13.50 -5.10 25.80
CA VAL A 518 14.14 -4.53 27.01
C VAL A 518 13.09 -3.96 27.95
N LEU A 519 12.12 -3.22 27.42
CA LEU A 519 11.05 -2.60 28.21
C LEU A 519 10.15 -3.65 28.89
N ILE A 520 9.81 -4.74 28.17
CA ILE A 520 9.12 -5.90 28.74
C ILE A 520 9.92 -6.51 29.89
N LEU A 521 11.23 -6.72 29.72
CA LEU A 521 12.08 -7.29 30.77
C LEU A 521 12.19 -6.37 31.99
N CYS A 522 12.33 -5.05 31.79
CA CYS A 522 12.33 -4.08 32.88
C CYS A 522 11.02 -4.10 33.66
N CYS A 523 9.88 -4.20 32.98
CA CYS A 523 8.56 -4.29 33.63
C CYS A 523 8.29 -5.62 34.33
N ILE A 524 9.03 -6.70 34.04
CA ILE A 524 8.95 -7.99 34.75
C ILE A 524 9.81 -7.97 36.02
N GLY A 525 10.93 -7.24 36.01
CA GLY A 525 11.87 -7.17 37.13
C GLY A 525 11.49 -6.16 38.23
N ILE A 526 10.50 -5.31 37.98
CA ILE A 526 9.85 -4.39 38.93
C ILE A 526 8.59 -5.09 39.44
#